data_AF-A0A7Z9MHC9-F1
#
_entry.id   AF-A0A7Z9MHC9-F1
#
_cell.length_a   1.000
_cell.length_b   1.000
_cell.length_c   1.000
_cell.angle_alpha   90.00
_cell.angle_beta   90.00
_cell.angle_gamma   90.00
#
_symmetry.space_group_name_H-M   'P 1'
#
loop_
_entity.id
_entity.type
_entity.pdbx_description
1 polymer ?
#
loop_
_entity_poly.entity_id
_entity_poly.type
_entity_poly.pdbx_seq_one_letter_code
_entity_poly.pdbx_strand_id
1 'polypeptide(L)'
;MQLLHSIYKSWRRNAFRTLIADDYRTWRGLDLQVASWHVAKHIQSQNPHVAILLPTSGMFPVALTAIWSLGKTVVPLNYLLSKKEIKYIIEDSGYCLKCGLKNRLK
;
A
#
# COMPACT_ATOMS: atom_id res chain seq x y z
N MET A 1 8.56 -10.29 -8.69
CA MET A 1 9.55 -9.68 -7.78
C MET A 1 9.97 -10.66 -6.69
N GLN A 2 11.28 -10.89 -6.49
CA GLN A 2 11.80 -11.83 -5.47
C GLN A 2 11.46 -11.39 -4.04
N LEU A 3 11.50 -10.09 -3.76
CA LEU A 3 11.18 -9.53 -2.44
C LEU A 3 9.75 -9.85 -1.99
N LEU A 4 8.75 -9.66 -2.86
CA LEU A 4 7.35 -9.98 -2.56
C LEU A 4 7.17 -11.45 -2.17
N HIS A 5 7.83 -12.37 -2.89
CA HIS A 5 7.76 -13.79 -2.57
C HIS A 5 8.36 -14.09 -1.19
N SER A 6 9.48 -13.45 -0.84
CA SER A 6 10.08 -13.57 0.49
C SER A 6 9.17 -13.03 1.59
N ILE A 7 8.49 -11.90 1.36
CA ILE A 7 7.52 -11.32 2.30
C ILE A 7 6.34 -12.29 2.52
N TYR A 8 5.69 -12.74 1.45
CA TYR A 8 4.58 -13.71 1.56
C TYR A 8 5.00 -15.06 2.14
N LYS A 9 6.25 -15.50 1.90
CA LYS A 9 6.81 -16.69 2.55
C LYS A 9 6.97 -16.46 4.06
N SER A 10 7.47 -15.30 4.47
CA SER A 10 7.60 -14.93 5.88
C SER A 10 6.24 -14.83 6.58
N TRP A 11 5.26 -14.18 5.96
CA TRP A 11 3.91 -14.04 6.50
C TRP A 11 3.22 -15.40 6.69
N ARG A 12 3.33 -16.30 5.70
CA ARG A 12 2.77 -17.66 5.81
C ARG A 12 3.45 -18.50 6.88
N ARG A 13 4.79 -18.42 7.01
CA ARG A 13 5.54 -19.13 8.06
C ARG A 13 5.21 -18.63 9.46
N ASN A 14 4.81 -17.38 9.58
CA ASN A 14 4.48 -16.72 10.84
C ASN A 14 2.97 -16.40 10.92
N ALA A 15 2.12 -17.26 10.36
CA ALA A 15 0.68 -16.99 10.22
C ALA A 15 0.00 -16.54 11.52
N PHE A 16 0.35 -17.16 12.65
CA PHE A 16 -0.23 -16.88 13.97
C PHE A 16 0.66 -16.02 14.88
N ARG A 17 1.84 -15.59 14.39
CA ARG A 17 2.76 -14.73 15.16
C ARG A 17 2.54 -13.28 14.76
N THR A 18 2.60 -12.40 15.74
CA THR A 18 2.63 -10.95 15.51
C THR A 18 3.91 -10.57 14.77
N LEU A 19 3.76 -9.90 13.63
CA LEU A 19 4.87 -9.42 12.82
C LEU A 19 4.99 -7.90 12.84
N ILE A 20 3.87 -7.20 13.02
CA ILE A 20 3.81 -5.74 13.04
C ILE A 20 2.88 -5.33 14.19
N ALA A 21 3.29 -4.31 14.94
CA ALA A 21 2.44 -3.62 15.89
C ALA A 21 2.38 -2.15 15.47
N ASP A 22 1.18 -1.59 15.46
CA ASP A 22 0.94 -0.15 15.31
C ASP A 22 0.14 0.37 16.51
N ASP A 23 -0.15 1.67 16.53
CA ASP A 23 -0.83 2.35 17.64
C ASP A 23 -2.28 1.85 17.86
N TYR A 24 -2.86 1.16 16.88
CA TYR A 24 -4.25 0.68 16.94
C TYR A 24 -4.33 -0.81 17.27
N ARG A 25 -3.44 -1.62 16.68
CA ARG A 25 -3.49 -3.07 16.84
C ARG A 25 -2.17 -3.76 16.49
N THR A 26 -2.15 -5.04 16.80
CA THR A 26 -1.13 -5.97 16.31
C THR A 26 -1.63 -6.70 15.06
N TRP A 27 -0.69 -7.05 14.19
CA TRP A 27 -0.93 -7.71 12.92
C TRP A 27 -0.15 -9.02 12.87
N ARG A 28 -0.87 -10.13 12.74
CA ARG A 28 -0.26 -11.43 12.51
C ARG A 28 0.02 -11.66 11.03
N GLY A 29 0.86 -12.63 10.70
CA GLY A 29 1.18 -12.96 9.31
C GLY A 29 -0.05 -13.25 8.45
N LEU A 30 -1.05 -13.95 9.01
CA LEU A 30 -2.30 -14.24 8.30
C LEU A 30 -3.15 -12.97 8.09
N ASP A 31 -3.20 -12.07 9.08
CA ASP A 31 -3.95 -10.81 8.97
C ASP A 31 -3.38 -9.95 7.84
N LEU A 32 -2.05 -9.85 7.74
CA LEU A 32 -1.34 -9.12 6.68
C LEU A 32 -1.60 -9.73 5.31
N GLN A 33 -1.54 -11.07 5.19
CA GLN A 33 -1.74 -11.77 3.92
C GLN A 33 -3.17 -11.58 3.40
N VAL A 34 -4.17 -11.78 4.26
CA VAL A 34 -5.59 -11.64 3.89
C VAL A 34 -5.92 -10.19 3.56
N ALA A 35 -5.43 -9.23 4.36
CA ALA A 35 -5.62 -7.81 4.08
C ALA A 35 -4.98 -7.40 2.75
N SER A 36 -3.77 -7.89 2.43
CA SER A 36 -3.09 -7.63 1.16
C SER A 36 -3.92 -8.11 -0.03
N TRP A 37 -4.43 -9.35 0.02
CA TRP A 37 -5.31 -9.87 -1.03
C TRP A 37 -6.64 -9.12 -1.13
N HIS A 38 -7.22 -8.74 0.00
CA HIS A 38 -8.45 -7.96 0.01
C HIS A 38 -8.25 -6.59 -0.65
N VAL A 39 -7.17 -5.88 -0.31
CA VAL A 39 -6.83 -4.59 -0.94
C VAL A 39 -6.56 -4.77 -2.43
N ALA A 40 -5.80 -5.79 -2.83
CA ALA A 40 -5.48 -6.05 -4.24
C ALA A 40 -6.74 -6.19 -5.11
N LYS A 41 -7.78 -6.87 -4.60
CA LYS A 41 -9.08 -7.02 -5.30
C LYS A 41 -9.81 -5.69 -5.54
N HIS A 42 -9.55 -4.68 -4.71
CA HIS A 42 -10.22 -3.38 -4.79
C HIS A 42 -9.41 -2.32 -5.55
N ILE A 43 -8.18 -2.62 -5.94
CA ILE A 43 -7.38 -1.71 -6.76
C ILE A 43 -7.79 -1.86 -8.22
N GLN A 44 -8.64 -0.93 -8.67
CA GLN A 44 -9.05 -0.80 -10.07
C GLN A 44 -8.31 0.38 -10.68
N SER A 45 -7.09 0.14 -11.16
CA SER A 45 -6.30 1.15 -11.86
C SER A 45 -5.60 0.54 -13.06
N GLN A 46 -5.69 1.19 -14.20
CA GLN A 46 -4.93 0.82 -15.40
C GLN A 46 -3.50 1.38 -15.36
N ASN A 47 -3.23 2.39 -14.51
CA ASN A 47 -1.91 3.00 -14.41
C ASN A 47 -0.87 2.00 -13.87
N PRO A 48 0.36 2.02 -14.39
CA PRO A 48 1.45 1.18 -13.88
C PRO A 48 1.93 1.65 -12.49
N HIS A 49 1.76 2.93 -12.17
CA HIS A 49 2.10 3.51 -10.86
C HIS A 49 0.84 3.66 -10.00
N VAL A 50 0.93 3.32 -8.71
CA VAL A 50 -0.15 3.49 -7.73
C VAL A 50 0.40 4.16 -6.49
N ALA A 51 -0.16 5.33 -6.17
CA ALA A 51 0.22 6.08 -4.99
C ALA A 51 -0.43 5.54 -3.72
N ILE A 52 0.35 5.48 -2.64
CA ILE A 52 -0.12 5.12 -1.30
C ILE A 52 0.04 6.35 -0.40
N LEU A 53 -1.06 6.84 0.15
CA LEU A 53 -1.07 7.87 1.18
C LEU A 53 -1.68 7.27 2.45
N LEU A 54 -0.84 6.60 3.24
CA LEU A 54 -1.22 5.94 4.49
C LEU A 54 -0.30 6.39 5.63
N PRO A 55 -0.82 6.47 6.87
CA PRO A 55 0.02 6.72 8.04
C PRO A 55 0.94 5.53 8.33
N THR A 56 1.93 5.73 9.19
CA THR A 56 2.84 4.70 9.71
C THR A 56 2.05 3.64 10.49
N SER A 57 1.58 2.62 9.78
CA SER A 57 0.68 1.59 10.30
C SER A 57 0.89 0.27 9.54
N GLY A 58 0.35 -0.82 10.08
CA GLY A 58 0.36 -2.12 9.39
C GLY A 58 -0.37 -2.12 8.04
N MET A 59 -1.18 -1.09 7.76
CA MET A 59 -1.83 -0.91 6.46
C MET A 59 -0.84 -0.58 5.33
N PHE A 60 0.29 0.06 5.63
CA PHE A 60 1.27 0.40 4.62
C PHE A 60 1.87 -0.84 3.91
N PRO A 61 2.43 -1.84 4.62
CA PRO A 61 2.93 -3.05 3.97
C PRO A 61 1.82 -3.89 3.33
N VAL A 62 0.58 -3.82 3.85
CA VAL A 62 -0.59 -4.42 3.21
C VAL A 62 -0.83 -3.81 1.82
N ALA A 63 -0.92 -2.49 1.72
CA ALA A 63 -1.15 -1.80 0.45
C ALA A 63 0.02 -1.96 -0.53
N LEU A 64 1.25 -1.90 -0.02
CA LEU A 64 2.47 -2.06 -0.82
C LEU A 64 2.56 -3.46 -1.44
N THR A 65 2.34 -4.51 -0.66
CA THR A 65 2.34 -5.89 -1.19
C THR A 65 1.15 -6.15 -2.12
N ALA A 66 0.00 -5.54 -1.87
CA ALA A 66 -1.17 -5.62 -2.76
C ALA A 66 -0.85 -5.04 -4.15
N ILE A 67 -0.29 -3.83 -4.21
CA ILE A 67 0.09 -3.18 -5.47
C ILE A 67 1.17 -3.98 -6.20
N TRP A 68 2.20 -4.45 -5.49
CA TRP A 68 3.24 -5.30 -6.10
C TRP A 68 2.70 -6.63 -6.62
N SER A 69 1.70 -7.22 -5.95
CA SER A 69 1.05 -8.45 -6.43
C SER A 69 0.32 -8.26 -7.76
N LEU A 70 -0.10 -7.03 -8.06
CA LEU A 70 -0.73 -6.65 -9.32
C LEU A 70 0.28 -6.28 -10.42
N GLY A 71 1.58 -6.44 -10.16
CA GLY A 71 2.65 -6.08 -11.10
C GLY A 71 2.83 -4.57 -11.27
N LYS A 72 2.34 -3.76 -10.33
CA LYS A 72 2.38 -2.30 -10.38
C LYS A 72 3.50 -1.73 -9.49
N THR A 73 3.93 -0.52 -9.81
CA THR A 73 4.93 0.24 -9.05
C THR A 73 4.23 1.06 -7.97
N VAL A 74 4.73 0.95 -6.74
CA VAL A 74 4.22 1.73 -5.59
C VAL A 74 4.88 3.10 -5.58
N VAL A 75 4.09 4.16 -5.37
CA VAL A 75 4.56 5.52 -5.10
C VAL A 75 4.18 5.88 -3.67
N PRO A 76 5.10 5.73 -2.69
CA PRO A 76 4.79 6.04 -1.30
C PRO A 76 4.76 7.56 -1.09
N LEU A 77 3.62 8.08 -0.63
CA LEU A 77 3.44 9.48 -0.31
C LEU A 77 3.45 9.66 1.20
N ASN A 78 4.29 10.57 1.67
CA ASN A 78 4.30 10.97 3.08
C ASN A 78 3.12 11.91 3.36
N TYR A 79 2.34 11.58 4.39
CA TYR A 79 1.15 12.36 4.80
C TYR A 79 1.50 13.72 5.43
N LEU A 80 2.77 13.96 5.80
CA LEU A 80 3.27 15.23 6.30
C LEU A 80 3.59 16.24 5.19
N LEU A 81 3.57 15.81 3.92
CA LEU A 81 3.84 16.70 2.80
C LEU A 81 2.69 17.67 2.57
N SER A 82 3.03 18.88 2.13
CA SER A 82 2.04 19.84 1.68
C SER A 82 1.31 19.34 0.43
N LYS A 83 0.10 19.85 0.19
CA LYS A 83 -0.68 19.52 -1.01
C LYS A 83 0.08 19.79 -2.32
N LYS A 84 0.96 20.81 -2.33
CA LYS A 84 1.79 21.16 -3.50
C LYS A 84 2.84 20.09 -3.78
N GLU A 85 3.53 19.63 -2.75
CA GLU A 85 4.55 18.57 -2.87
C GLU A 85 3.92 17.23 -3.27
N ILE A 86 2.77 16.88 -2.67
CA ILE A 86 2.02 15.68 -3.06
C ILE A 86 1.64 15.74 -4.54
N LYS A 87 1.13 16.89 -5.01
CA LYS A 87 0.76 17.09 -6.41
C LYS A 87 1.99 16.94 -7.32
N TYR A 88 3.11 17.55 -6.96
CA TYR A 88 4.36 17.44 -7.71
C TYR A 88 4.81 15.99 -7.87
N ILE A 89 4.85 15.20 -6.78
CA ILE A 89 5.26 13.79 -6.83
C ILE A 89 4.29 12.95 -7.68
N ILE A 90 3.00 13.23 -7.60
CA ILE A 90 1.98 12.53 -8.40
C ILE A 90 2.19 12.80 -9.90
N GLU A 91 2.44 14.06 -10.27
CA GLU A 91 2.70 14.46 -11.65
C GLU A 91 3.99 13.84 -12.18
N ASP A 92 5.07 13.88 -11.40
CA ASP A 92 6.38 13.31 -11.74
C ASP A 92 6.33 11.78 -11.90
N SER A 93 5.57 11.09 -11.04
CA SER A 93 5.43 9.63 -11.08
C SER A 93 4.56 9.10 -12.23
N GLY A 94 4.12 9.96 -13.16
CA GLY A 94 3.28 9.58 -14.29
C GLY A 94 1.86 9.13 -13.88
N TYR A 95 1.43 9.45 -12.66
CA TYR A 95 0.08 9.14 -12.19
C TYR A 95 -0.90 10.26 -12.59
N CYS A 96 -1.86 9.95 -13.48
CA CYS A 96 -3.00 10.83 -13.72
C CYS A 96 -4.03 10.67 -12.59
N LEU A 97 -4.33 11.76 -11.88
CA LEU A 97 -5.18 11.88 -10.68
C LEU A 97 -6.67 11.43 -10.85
N LYS A 98 -7.07 10.87 -12.00
CA LYS A 98 -8.44 10.40 -12.25
C LYS A 98 -8.67 8.96 -11.76
N CYS A 99 -8.36 8.66 -10.50
CA CYS A 99 -8.96 7.54 -9.78
C CYS A 99 -8.89 7.78 -8.26
N GLY A 100 -10.04 8.07 -7.65
CA GLY A 100 -10.30 7.71 -6.25
C GLY A 100 -10.18 8.76 -5.13
N LEU A 101 -9.75 10.01 -5.35
CA LEU A 101 -9.52 10.97 -4.24
C LEU A 101 -10.22 12.33 -4.38
N LYS A 102 -11.20 12.45 -5.28
CA LYS A 102 -11.96 13.71 -5.50
C LYS A 102 -12.70 14.25 -4.27
N ASN A 103 -12.86 13.44 -3.20
CA ASN A 103 -13.69 13.80 -2.03
C ASN A 103 -12.94 14.26 -0.78
N ARG A 104 -11.60 14.33 -0.76
CA ARG A 104 -10.86 14.67 0.48
C ARG A 104 -9.99 15.93 0.43
N LEU A 105 -10.02 16.66 -0.70
CA LEU A 105 -9.15 17.83 -0.92
C LEU A 105 -9.91 19.14 -1.20
N LYS A 106 -11.24 19.16 -1.06
CA LYS A 106 -11.98 20.43 -0.95
C LYS A 106 -11.75 21.03 0.43
#